data_AF-A0A7Y3AX31-F1
#
_entry.id   AF-A0A7Y3AX31-F1
#
_cell.length_a   1.000
_cell.length_b   1.000
_cell.length_c   1.000
_cell.angle_alpha   90.00
_cell.angle_beta   90.00
_cell.angle_gamma   90.00
#
_symmetry.space_group_name_H-M   'P 1'
#
loop_
_entity.id
_entity.type
_entity.pdbx_description
1 polymer ?
#
loop_
_entity_poly.entity_id
_entity_poly.type
_entity_poly.pdbx_seq_one_letter_code
_entity_poly.pdbx_strand_id
1 'polypeptide(L)'
;MLSFILVPIYTKVMPPGSYGEVTLIFSWFAIFNVFLAYGMETGFFRFFNGEDDKNKVVTTSLISLTVSTVLFTLFALLFQYQLTDLLNIEPRYIKYVIFILALDALAIIPFAWLRANERPIRYAMVKTVNVAVN
;
A
#
# COMPACT_ATOMS: atom_id res chain seq x y z
N MET A 1 12.35 4.43 6.15
CA MET A 1 13.50 4.62 7.08
C MET A 1 13.22 4.06 8.47
N LEU A 2 11.97 4.04 8.96
CA LEU A 2 11.64 3.36 10.23
C LEU A 2 11.90 1.85 10.19
N SER A 3 11.68 1.21 9.03
CA SER A 3 11.92 -0.23 8.82
C SER A 3 13.34 -0.67 9.17
N PHE A 4 14.35 0.20 8.99
CA PHE A 4 15.75 -0.10 9.32
C PHE A 4 16.00 -0.17 10.84
N ILE A 5 15.25 0.61 11.63
CA ILE A 5 15.31 0.62 13.09
C ILE A 5 14.61 -0.61 13.68
N LEU A 6 13.59 -1.14 12.99
CA LEU A 6 12.86 -2.34 13.39
C LEU A 6 13.64 -3.64 13.15
N VAL A 7 14.61 -3.67 12.24
CA VAL A 7 15.46 -4.85 11.95
C VAL A 7 16.11 -5.44 13.21
N PRO A 8 16.83 -4.68 14.06
CA PRO A 8 17.45 -5.22 15.28
C PRO A 8 16.44 -5.69 16.34
N ILE A 9 15.21 -5.18 16.33
CA ILE A 9 14.14 -5.64 17.22
C ILE A 9 13.59 -6.98 16.71
N TYR A 10 13.28 -7.08 15.42
CA TYR A 10 12.79 -8.32 14.83
C TYR A 10 13.80 -9.46 14.94
N THR A 11 15.10 -9.19 14.72
CA THR A 11 16.15 -10.22 14.83
C THR A 11 16.49 -10.62 16.27
N LYS A 12 16.14 -9.82 17.29
CA LYS A 12 16.35 -10.18 18.71
C LYS A 12 15.19 -10.93 19.35
N VAL A 13 13.96 -10.66 18.90
CA VAL A 13 12.74 -11.13 19.59
C VAL A 13 12.03 -12.25 18.83
N MET A 14 12.21 -12.38 17.50
CA MET A 14 11.62 -13.46 16.72
C MET A 14 12.58 -14.64 16.49
N PRO A 15 12.07 -15.89 16.57
CA PRO A 15 12.77 -17.06 16.06
C PRO A 15 13.09 -16.92 14.56
N PRO A 16 14.20 -17.50 14.06
CA PRO A 16 14.62 -17.36 12.65
C PRO A 16 13.55 -17.78 11.62
N GLY A 17 12.69 -18.74 11.96
CA GLY A 17 11.59 -19.20 11.09
C GLY A 17 10.52 -18.13 10.86
N SER A 18 10.08 -17.46 11.92
CA SER A 18 9.02 -16.44 11.86
C SER A 18 9.46 -15.16 11.15
N TYR A 19 10.76 -14.82 11.23
CA TYR A 19 11.31 -13.66 10.52
C TYR A 19 11.37 -13.88 8.99
N GLY A 20 11.57 -15.14 8.56
CA GLY A 20 11.56 -15.52 7.15
C GLY A 20 10.19 -15.29 6.49
N GLU A 21 9.11 -15.69 7.16
CA GLU A 21 7.74 -15.49 6.68
C GLU A 21 7.38 -14.01 6.53
N VAL A 22 7.72 -13.19 7.53
CA VAL A 22 7.47 -11.74 7.49
C VAL A 22 8.25 -11.10 6.34
N THR A 23 9.52 -11.47 6.16
CA THR A 23 10.35 -10.95 5.06
C THR A 23 9.79 -11.33 3.69
N LEU A 24 9.26 -12.55 3.55
CA LEU A 24 8.61 -13.01 2.32
C LEU A 24 7.35 -12.19 2.02
N ILE A 25 6.50 -11.94 3.03
CA ILE A 25 5.30 -11.10 2.91
C ILE A 25 5.66 -9.68 2.46
N PHE A 26 6.66 -9.04 3.10
CA PHE A 26 7.09 -7.69 2.73
C PHE A 26 7.68 -7.61 1.32
N SER A 27 8.36 -8.67 0.86
CA SER A 27 8.88 -8.75 -0.51
C SER A 27 7.72 -8.76 -1.52
N TRP A 28 6.67 -9.53 -1.25
CA TRP A 28 5.46 -9.52 -2.06
C TRP A 28 4.72 -8.18 -2.00
N PHE A 29 4.68 -7.52 -0.85
CA PHE A 29 4.12 -6.17 -0.75
C PHE A 29 4.81 -5.19 -1.69
N ALA A 30 6.14 -5.23 -1.80
CA ALA A 30 6.86 -4.34 -2.71
C ALA A 30 6.46 -4.58 -4.18
N ILE A 31 6.35 -5.86 -4.59
CA ILE A 31 5.97 -6.23 -5.97
C ILE A 31 4.53 -5.81 -6.27
N PHE A 32 3.59 -6.18 -5.40
CA PHE A 32 2.17 -5.86 -5.61
C PHE A 32 1.89 -4.36 -5.53
N ASN A 33 2.57 -3.61 -4.65
CA ASN A 33 2.42 -2.15 -4.61
C ASN A 33 2.84 -1.49 -5.93
N VAL A 34 3.91 -1.97 -6.58
CA VAL A 34 4.32 -1.44 -7.90
C VAL A 34 3.23 -1.70 -8.96
N PHE A 35 2.64 -2.89 -8.97
CA PHE A 35 1.54 -3.24 -9.87
C PHE A 35 0.27 -2.44 -9.59
N LEU A 36 -0.16 -2.35 -8.32
CA LEU A 36 -1.36 -1.64 -7.90
C LEU A 36 -1.24 -0.12 -7.97
N ALA A 37 -0.02 0.41 -7.85
CA ALA A 37 0.22 1.82 -8.09
C ALA A 37 0.09 2.15 -9.58
N TYR A 38 0.50 1.26 -10.50
CA TYR A 38 0.52 1.44 -11.96
C TYR A 38 0.98 2.82 -12.47
N GLY A 39 1.82 3.52 -11.69
CA GLY A 39 2.24 4.90 -11.99
C GLY A 39 1.17 5.99 -11.76
N MET A 40 0.12 5.72 -10.99
CA MET A 40 -0.93 6.69 -10.68
C MET A 40 -0.43 7.96 -10.03
N GLU A 41 0.60 7.86 -9.17
CA GLU A 41 1.16 9.04 -8.52
C GLU A 41 1.69 10.04 -9.56
N THR A 42 2.49 9.58 -10.53
CA THR A 42 3.05 10.45 -11.56
C THR A 42 1.98 10.98 -12.52
N GLY A 43 1.02 10.15 -12.90
CA GLY A 43 -0.13 10.57 -13.71
C GLY A 43 -0.96 11.63 -13.00
N PHE A 44 -1.27 11.41 -11.72
CA PHE A 44 -2.03 12.34 -10.88
C PHE A 44 -1.34 13.70 -10.82
N PHE A 45 -0.04 13.78 -10.53
CA PHE A 45 0.68 15.07 -10.48
C PHE A 45 0.65 15.81 -11.82
N ARG A 46 0.81 15.09 -12.94
CA ARG A 46 0.80 15.70 -14.27
C ARG A 46 -0.55 16.34 -14.58
N PHE A 47 -1.65 15.65 -14.31
CA PHE A 47 -2.99 16.18 -14.57
C PHE A 47 -3.41 17.22 -13.53
N PHE A 48 -3.03 17.05 -12.26
CA PHE A 48 -3.38 17.99 -11.20
C PHE A 48 -2.74 19.39 -11.37
N ASN A 49 -1.55 19.46 -11.97
CA ASN A 49 -0.87 20.73 -12.26
C ASN A 49 -1.20 21.34 -13.63
N GLY A 50 -1.82 20.59 -14.54
CA GLY A 50 -2.10 21.01 -15.91
C GLY A 50 -3.58 21.28 -16.23
N GLU A 51 -4.51 20.87 -15.37
CA GLU A 51 -5.95 21.12 -15.51
C GLU A 51 -6.43 22.27 -14.63
N ASP A 52 -7.40 23.02 -15.15
CA ASP A 52 -8.07 24.10 -14.42
C ASP A 52 -8.99 23.52 -13.33
N ASP A 53 -9.63 22.37 -13.61
CA ASP A 53 -10.50 21.67 -12.65
C ASP A 53 -9.77 20.54 -11.90
N LYS A 54 -9.03 20.95 -10.87
CA LYS A 54 -8.29 20.05 -9.98
C LYS A 54 -9.20 19.07 -9.23
N ASN A 55 -10.45 19.44 -8.93
CA ASN A 55 -11.39 18.58 -8.19
C ASN A 55 -11.84 17.39 -9.05
N LYS A 56 -12.04 17.62 -10.34
CA LYS A 56 -12.36 16.55 -11.30
C LYS A 56 -11.23 15.55 -11.44
N VAL A 57 -9.97 16.00 -11.49
CA VAL A 57 -8.80 15.11 -11.54
C VAL A 57 -8.73 14.24 -10.29
N VAL A 58 -8.88 14.83 -9.10
CA VAL A 58 -8.87 14.09 -7.83
C VAL A 58 -9.96 13.03 -7.79
N THR A 59 -11.19 13.41 -8.11
CA THR A 59 -12.34 12.50 -8.07
C THR A 59 -12.17 11.36 -9.07
N THR A 60 -11.72 11.66 -10.29
CA THR A 60 -11.52 10.65 -11.35
C THR A 60 -10.39 9.69 -10.98
N SER A 61 -9.24 10.19 -10.50
CA SER A 61 -8.12 9.35 -10.08
C SER A 61 -8.48 8.48 -8.87
N LEU A 62 -9.23 9.03 -7.90
CA LEU A 62 -9.66 8.30 -6.72
C LEU A 62 -10.67 7.20 -7.06
N ILE A 63 -11.65 7.48 -7.92
CA ILE A 63 -12.61 6.47 -8.40
C ILE A 63 -11.87 5.37 -9.18
N SER A 64 -11.00 5.74 -10.11
CA SER A 64 -10.23 4.78 -10.92
C SER A 64 -9.41 3.82 -10.06
N LEU A 65 -8.65 4.37 -9.10
CA LEU A 65 -7.86 3.60 -8.15
C LEU A 65 -8.73 2.75 -7.22
N THR A 66 -9.87 3.28 -6.76
CA THR A 66 -10.77 2.55 -5.88
C THR A 66 -11.39 1.35 -6.61
N VAL A 67 -11.85 1.54 -7.85
CA VAL A 67 -12.44 0.46 -8.64
C VAL A 67 -11.40 -0.62 -8.95
N SER A 68 -10.17 -0.25 -9.35
CA SER A 68 -9.12 -1.23 -9.60
C SER A 68 -8.70 -1.98 -8.34
N THR A 69 -8.62 -1.29 -7.20
CA THR A 69 -8.28 -1.90 -5.91
C THR A 69 -9.38 -2.83 -5.39
N VAL A 70 -10.66 -2.43 -5.49
CA VAL A 70 -11.79 -3.27 -5.11
C VAL A 70 -11.85 -4.52 -5.99
N LEU A 71 -11.66 -4.35 -7.30
CA LEU A 71 -11.64 -5.47 -8.23
C LEU A 71 -10.48 -6.43 -7.91
N PHE A 72 -9.25 -5.90 -7.71
CA PHE A 72 -8.11 -6.70 -7.25
C PHE A 72 -8.41 -7.45 -5.94
N THR A 73 -8.98 -6.76 -4.94
CA THR A 73 -9.31 -7.36 -3.64
C THR A 73 -10.30 -8.51 -3.80
N LEU A 74 -11.33 -8.33 -4.64
CA LEU A 74 -12.37 -9.33 -4.87
C LEU A 74 -11.79 -10.56 -5.58
N PHE A 75 -10.93 -10.35 -6.58
CA PHE A 75 -10.18 -11.42 -7.23
C PHE A 75 -9.23 -12.13 -6.25
N ALA A 76 -8.46 -11.39 -5.46
CA ALA A 76 -7.53 -11.97 -4.50
C ALA A 76 -8.24 -12.79 -3.41
N LEU A 77 -9.43 -12.38 -2.97
CA LEU A 77 -10.25 -13.15 -2.03
C LEU A 77 -10.84 -14.42 -2.64
N LEU A 78 -11.26 -14.38 -3.91
CA LEU A 78 -11.74 -15.57 -4.64
C LEU A 78 -10.64 -16.61 -4.82
N PHE A 79 -9.41 -16.15 -5.11
CA PHE A 79 -8.24 -17.01 -5.33
C PHE A 79 -7.31 -17.10 -4.11
N GLN A 80 -7.81 -16.83 -2.90
CA GLN A 80 -6.98 -16.77 -1.69
C GLN A 80 -6.20 -18.06 -1.42
N TYR A 81 -6.77 -19.22 -1.75
CA TYR A 81 -6.14 -20.53 -1.53
C TYR A 81 -4.98 -20.74 -2.51
N GLN A 82 -5.17 -20.39 -3.78
CA GLN A 82 -4.13 -20.44 -4.81
C GLN A 82 -3.01 -19.43 -4.53
N LEU A 83 -3.34 -18.25 -4.01
CA LEU A 83 -2.35 -17.27 -3.55
C LEU A 83 -1.54 -17.79 -2.37
N THR A 84 -2.16 -18.51 -1.44
CA THR A 84 -1.47 -19.11 -0.27
C THR A 84 -0.38 -20.08 -0.75
N ASP A 85 -0.70 -20.98 -1.67
CA ASP A 85 0.25 -21.95 -2.24
C ASP A 85 1.31 -21.28 -3.12
N LEU A 86 0.93 -20.28 -3.92
CA LEU A 86 1.86 -19.58 -4.82
C LEU A 86 2.86 -18.71 -4.06
N LEU A 87 2.39 -17.98 -3.05
CA LEU A 87 3.20 -17.04 -2.28
C LEU A 87 3.93 -17.72 -1.12
N ASN A 88 3.58 -18.98 -0.81
CA ASN A 88 4.10 -19.75 0.31
C ASN A 88 3.92 -19.02 1.66
N ILE A 89 2.74 -18.42 1.85
CA ILE A 89 2.33 -17.67 3.04
C ILE A 89 1.26 -18.48 3.75
N GLU A 90 1.26 -18.54 5.09
CA GLU A 90 0.20 -19.26 5.80
C GLU A 90 -1.22 -18.71 5.46
N PRO A 91 -2.24 -19.59 5.36
CA PRO A 91 -3.61 -19.18 5.06
C PRO A 91 -4.19 -18.18 6.07
N ARG A 92 -3.62 -18.14 7.28
CA ARG A 92 -4.01 -17.20 8.34
C ARG A 92 -3.62 -15.76 7.98
N TYR A 93 -2.50 -15.55 7.28
CA TYR A 93 -1.98 -14.22 6.97
C TYR A 93 -2.47 -13.68 5.62
N ILE A 94 -2.89 -14.54 4.68
CA ILE A 94 -3.22 -14.10 3.31
C ILE A 94 -4.33 -13.05 3.27
N LYS A 95 -5.35 -13.16 4.13
CA LYS A 95 -6.42 -12.16 4.23
C LYS A 95 -5.88 -10.81 4.68
N TYR A 96 -5.00 -10.79 5.69
CA TYR A 96 -4.35 -9.56 6.15
C TYR A 96 -3.49 -8.95 5.04
N VAL A 97 -2.72 -9.76 4.32
CA VAL A 97 -1.91 -9.34 3.17
C VAL A 97 -2.77 -8.64 2.11
N ILE A 98 -3.90 -9.24 1.74
CA ILE A 98 -4.83 -8.67 0.74
C ILE A 98 -5.39 -7.32 1.23
N PHE A 99 -5.86 -7.25 2.48
CA PHE A 99 -6.40 -6.01 3.02
C PHE A 99 -5.35 -4.92 3.18
N ILE A 100 -4.13 -5.25 3.59
CA ILE A 100 -3.02 -4.30 3.69
C ILE A 100 -2.69 -3.74 2.31
N LEU A 101 -2.56 -4.60 1.29
CA LEU A 101 -2.33 -4.17 -0.09
C LEU A 101 -3.45 -3.27 -0.61
N ALA A 102 -4.71 -3.58 -0.28
CA ALA A 102 -5.84 -2.75 -0.67
C ALA A 102 -5.79 -1.36 -0.01
N LEU A 103 -5.48 -1.31 1.29
CA LEU A 103 -5.35 -0.05 2.02
C LEU A 103 -4.16 0.78 1.54
N ASP A 104 -3.01 0.14 1.30
CA ASP A 104 -1.82 0.78 0.75
C ASP A 104 -2.10 1.40 -0.62
N ALA A 105 -2.73 0.64 -1.52
CA ALA A 105 -3.12 1.11 -2.84
C ALA A 105 -4.07 2.30 -2.74
N LEU A 106 -5.15 2.21 -1.95
CA LEU A 106 -6.11 3.31 -1.74
C LEU A 106 -5.45 4.56 -1.15
N ALA A 107 -4.43 4.41 -0.31
CA ALA A 107 -3.75 5.53 0.32
C ALA A 107 -2.87 6.34 -0.66
N ILE A 108 -2.50 5.78 -1.83
CA ILE A 108 -1.64 6.45 -2.83
C ILE A 108 -2.20 7.82 -3.24
N ILE A 109 -3.49 7.89 -3.62
CA ILE A 109 -4.09 9.14 -4.13
C ILE A 109 -4.31 10.20 -3.05
N PRO A 110 -4.89 9.89 -1.86
CA PRO A 110 -4.96 10.83 -0.75
C PRO A 110 -3.59 11.40 -0.39
N PHE A 111 -2.57 10.56 -0.39
CA PHE A 111 -1.19 10.96 -0.12
C PHE A 111 -0.60 11.84 -1.23
N ALA A 112 -0.82 11.49 -2.50
CA ALA A 112 -0.42 12.30 -3.64
C ALA A 112 -1.12 13.67 -3.64
N TRP A 113 -2.43 13.71 -3.33
CA TRP A 113 -3.20 14.95 -3.21
C TRP A 113 -2.70 15.86 -2.10
N LEU A 114 -2.38 15.30 -0.92
CA LEU A 114 -1.85 16.07 0.18
C LEU A 114 -0.45 16.64 -0.13
N ARG A 115 0.35 15.89 -0.90
CA ARG A 115 1.66 16.30 -1.40
C ARG A 115 1.54 17.36 -2.51
N ALA A 116 0.55 17.26 -3.39
CA ALA A 116 0.30 18.22 -4.47
C ALA A 116 -0.22 19.58 -3.98
N ASN A 117 -0.95 19.60 -2.86
CA ASN A 117 -1.43 20.83 -2.23
C ASN A 117 -0.41 21.52 -1.31
N GLU A 118 0.86 21.12 -1.34
CA GLU A 118 1.93 21.71 -0.52
C GLU A 118 1.54 21.91 0.96
N ARG A 119 0.79 20.94 1.53
CA ARG A 119 0.55 20.84 2.98
C ARG A 119 1.39 19.70 3.59
N PRO A 120 2.73 19.71 3.47
CA PRO A 120 3.60 18.60 3.89
C PRO A 120 3.52 18.31 5.39
N ILE A 121 3.12 19.29 6.21
CA ILE A 121 3.01 19.16 7.66
C ILE A 121 1.84 18.23 8.08
N ARG A 122 0.70 18.28 7.38
CA ARG A 122 -0.41 17.35 7.64
C ARG A 122 -0.08 15.93 7.17
N TYR A 123 0.74 15.80 6.11
CA TYR A 123 1.19 14.50 5.57
C TYR A 123 2.13 13.83 6.57
N ALA A 124 3.10 14.59 7.07
CA ALA A 124 4.06 14.14 8.05
C ALA A 124 3.38 13.73 9.36
N MET A 125 2.36 14.47 9.83
CA MET A 125 1.61 14.07 11.03
C MET A 125 0.82 12.77 10.83
N VAL A 126 0.05 12.64 9.75
CA VAL A 126 -0.75 11.42 9.49
C VAL A 126 0.16 10.20 9.28
N LYS A 127 1.28 10.37 8.56
CA LYS A 127 2.24 9.29 8.32
C LYS A 127 2.98 8.87 9.59
N THR A 128 3.34 9.82 10.45
CA THR A 128 3.97 9.53 11.75
C THR A 128 3.01 8.83 12.70
N VAL A 129 1.72 9.20 12.72
CA VAL A 129 0.70 8.52 13.54
C VAL A 129 0.45 7.10 13.04
N ASN A 130 0.35 6.88 11.72
CA ASN A 130 0.17 5.55 11.14
C ASN A 130 1.36 4.63 11.50
N VAL A 131 2.58 5.15 11.40
CA VAL A 131 3.82 4.46 11.76
C VAL A 131 3.98 4.23 13.27
N ALA A 132 3.29 4.98 14.13
CA ALA A 132 3.30 4.77 15.57
C ALA A 132 2.23 3.77 16.04
N VAL A 133 1.17 3.58 15.25
CA VAL A 133 0.07 2.65 15.53
C VAL A 133 0.35 1.25 14.93
N ASN A 134 1.10 1.18 13.85
CA ASN A 134 1.54 -0.04 13.16
C ASN A 134 2.90 -0.51 13.69
#